data_AF-A0A829MBB0-F1
#
_entry.id   AF-A0A829MBB0-F1
#
_cell.length_a   1.000
_cell.length_b   1.000
_cell.length_c   1.000
_cell.angle_alpha   90.00
_cell.angle_beta   90.00
_cell.angle_gamma   90.00
#
_symmetry.space_group_name_H-M   'P 1'
#
loop_
_entity.id
_entity.type
_entity.pdbx_description
1 polymer ?
#
loop_
_entity_poly.entity_id
_entity_poly.type
_entity_poly.pdbx_seq_one_letter_code
_entity_poly.pdbx_strand_id
1 'polypeptide(L)'
;MTRNGTHPQIPLQNTASIRNQPTPGAVLHWFVGNHQPGDRQHACSMSGRADPAGLPPQTPMQALFADIPKRKKVIDLAARLFGVQLHFDTVSASIGFRIGKPDLPAPNVNEIDAQYARAVGKLPPLIEQGDGIKSALGLLIPLITNANPLSIVDEPEAFLHPPQAELLGFEIGKIARDNRSQVVLATHDKNLLQGIARSGAPVSIIHLQRAGDTTTAIRLGAEDIEDLWKDVTLRYGNALDSLFHRAVVITEGDRDSHFFRAAIDAVHEGIHPQPPAHNLMFLSSYGKQNMAHIVERLRKLGVRVVTSPDLDILNNETLLRRLVVAHGGDWNSIMQLYKQATNEFLGPAKPPTIDDVRTKIDDALSKSTDGVLDRPLAQALAVAVALPTTNWGKLKEAGTRAFNADKKSATELLDALDAIGIVAVKVGELEKFVTNANPPKGPEFLPVAFAAGAHIAPEAGEHANRLLIAAGITVPETRPVHDQCLPACAQTSG
;
A
#
# COMPACT_ATOMS: atom_id res chain seq x y z
N MET A 1 -39.03 -18.08 29.58
CA MET A 1 -37.64 -18.14 29.09
C MET A 1 -36.98 -16.80 29.39
N THR A 2 -36.27 -16.74 30.52
CA THR A 2 -35.67 -15.54 31.10
C THR A 2 -34.46 -15.09 30.28
N ARG A 3 -34.52 -13.83 29.80
CA ARG A 3 -33.40 -13.13 29.16
C ARG A 3 -32.32 -12.81 30.21
N ASN A 4 -31.33 -13.67 30.38
CA ASN A 4 -30.09 -13.32 31.05
C ASN A 4 -29.15 -12.65 30.03
N GLY A 5 -29.46 -11.40 29.67
CA GLY A 5 -28.54 -10.52 28.97
C GLY A 5 -27.75 -9.74 30.01
N THR A 6 -26.51 -10.12 30.27
CA THR A 6 -25.56 -9.30 31.03
C THR A 6 -25.25 -8.05 30.21
N HIS A 7 -26.01 -6.97 30.43
CA HIS A 7 -25.63 -5.65 29.97
C HIS A 7 -24.32 -5.22 30.65
N PRO A 8 -23.46 -4.44 29.98
CA PRO A 8 -22.26 -3.88 30.60
C PRO A 8 -22.68 -3.05 31.83
N GLN A 9 -22.35 -3.53 33.03
CA GLN A 9 -22.60 -2.80 34.26
C GLN A 9 -21.59 -1.65 34.36
N ILE A 10 -22.07 -0.41 34.28
CA ILE A 10 -21.25 0.78 34.53
C ILE A 10 -20.97 0.84 36.04
N PRO A 11 -19.70 0.82 36.49
CA PRO A 11 -19.37 0.89 37.90
C PRO A 11 -19.79 2.23 38.51
N LEU A 12 -20.80 2.21 39.39
CA LEU A 12 -21.45 3.37 40.00
C LEU A 12 -20.57 4.20 40.96
N GLN A 13 -19.30 3.81 41.19
CA GLN A 13 -18.51 4.38 42.29
C GLN A 13 -17.84 5.72 41.97
N ASN A 14 -17.75 6.10 40.69
CA ASN A 14 -17.24 7.41 40.25
C ASN A 14 -18.35 8.47 40.05
N THR A 15 -19.59 8.20 40.48
CA THR A 15 -20.69 9.14 40.24
C THR A 15 -20.69 10.36 41.16
N ALA A 16 -19.99 10.33 42.31
CA ALA A 16 -20.10 11.41 43.30
C ALA A 16 -19.47 12.74 42.84
N SER A 17 -18.31 12.70 42.19
CA SER A 17 -17.65 13.90 41.61
C SER A 17 -18.38 14.39 40.35
N ILE A 18 -18.87 13.47 39.51
CA ILE A 18 -19.57 13.76 38.26
C ILE A 18 -20.97 14.33 38.52
N ARG A 19 -21.67 13.86 39.57
CA ARG A 19 -22.97 14.39 39.98
C ARG A 19 -22.91 15.87 40.37
N ASN A 20 -21.75 16.31 40.86
CA ASN A 20 -21.55 17.69 41.30
C ASN A 20 -21.10 18.62 40.16
N GLN A 21 -20.53 18.09 39.06
CA GLN A 21 -20.20 18.82 37.83
C GLN A 21 -20.38 17.94 36.58
N PRO A 22 -21.61 17.72 36.11
CA PRO A 22 -21.87 16.85 34.97
C PRO A 22 -21.42 17.55 33.69
N THR A 23 -20.31 17.10 33.12
CA THR A 23 -19.97 17.40 31.72
C THR A 23 -20.18 16.14 30.89
N PRO A 24 -20.56 16.25 29.61
CA PRO A 24 -20.63 15.09 28.71
C PRO A 24 -19.32 14.27 28.69
N GLY A 25 -18.17 14.94 28.86
CA GLY A 25 -16.86 14.28 28.94
C GLY A 25 -16.64 13.43 30.19
N ALA A 26 -17.30 13.76 31.31
CA ALA A 26 -17.11 13.06 32.57
C ALA A 26 -17.59 11.60 32.53
N VAL A 27 -18.63 11.30 31.74
CA VAL A 27 -19.15 9.92 31.57
C VAL A 27 -18.54 9.19 30.37
N LEU A 28 -17.82 9.91 29.50
CA LEU A 28 -17.30 9.40 28.23
C LEU A 28 -16.41 8.15 28.41
N HIS A 29 -15.57 8.13 29.45
CA HIS A 29 -14.66 7.02 29.74
C HIS A 29 -15.36 5.68 30.06
N TRP A 30 -16.65 5.70 30.41
CA TRP A 30 -17.46 4.48 30.57
C TRP A 30 -17.96 3.94 29.24
N PHE A 31 -18.13 4.79 28.25
CA PHE A 31 -18.65 4.42 26.94
C PHE A 31 -17.54 4.20 25.90
N VAL A 32 -16.43 4.92 26.03
CA VAL A 32 -15.34 4.96 25.07
C VAL A 32 -14.01 4.61 25.75
N GLY A 33 -13.42 3.50 25.35
CA GLY A 33 -12.03 3.17 25.66
C GLY A 33 -11.09 3.80 24.63
N ASN A 34 -10.14 4.63 25.05
CA ASN A 34 -9.09 5.16 24.17
C ASN A 34 -7.79 4.38 24.42
N HIS A 35 -7.22 3.82 23.36
CA HIS A 35 -6.00 3.03 23.43
C HIS A 35 -4.95 3.65 22.51
N GLN A 36 -4.13 4.56 23.05
CA GLN A 36 -2.97 5.13 22.35
C GLN A 36 -1.73 4.25 22.52
N PRO A 37 -0.78 4.23 21.55
CA PRO A 37 0.41 3.38 21.62
C PRO A 37 1.20 3.51 22.95
N GLY A 38 1.37 4.73 23.46
CA GLY A 38 2.08 4.97 24.72
C GLY A 38 1.33 4.47 25.96
N ASP A 39 0.02 4.67 26.00
CA ASP A 39 -0.81 4.39 27.20
C ASP A 39 -1.11 2.89 27.37
N ARG A 40 -1.10 2.10 26.28
CA ARG A 40 -1.41 0.67 26.29
C ARG A 40 -0.46 -0.14 27.16
N GLN A 41 0.82 0.24 27.24
CA GLN A 41 1.82 -0.54 27.97
C GLN A 41 1.49 -0.64 29.46
N HIS A 42 0.86 0.38 30.03
CA HIS A 42 0.44 0.39 31.44
C HIS A 42 -0.62 -0.66 31.76
N ALA A 43 -1.38 -1.15 30.79
CA ALA A 43 -2.33 -2.24 31.01
C ALA A 43 -1.65 -3.58 31.33
N CYS A 44 -0.35 -3.72 31.02
CA CYS A 44 0.47 -4.88 31.40
C CYS A 44 1.05 -4.78 32.82
N SER A 45 0.94 -3.62 33.47
CA SER A 45 1.47 -3.40 34.82
C SER A 45 0.74 -4.28 35.84
N MET A 46 1.51 -4.78 36.81
CA MET A 46 0.92 -5.43 37.98
C MET A 46 0.17 -4.39 38.82
N SER A 47 -0.91 -4.82 39.48
CA SER A 47 -1.73 -3.93 40.32
C SER A 47 -2.02 -4.55 41.68
N GLY A 48 -2.37 -3.74 42.67
CA GLY A 48 -2.85 -4.25 43.96
C GLY A 48 -4.13 -5.07 43.80
N ARG A 49 -4.33 -6.03 44.71
CA ARG A 49 -5.57 -6.82 44.75
C ARG A 49 -6.77 -5.90 45.05
N ALA A 50 -7.91 -6.21 44.43
CA ALA A 50 -9.17 -5.57 44.80
C ALA A 50 -9.63 -6.07 46.17
N ASP A 51 -10.39 -5.23 46.88
CA ASP A 51 -11.05 -5.61 48.13
C ASP A 51 -12.10 -6.70 47.85
N PRO A 52 -12.04 -7.87 48.53
CA PRO A 52 -13.06 -8.91 48.43
C PRO A 52 -14.48 -8.45 48.80
N ALA A 53 -14.63 -7.32 49.51
CA ALA A 53 -15.91 -6.79 50.00
C ALA A 53 -16.87 -6.23 48.92
N GLY A 54 -16.68 -6.58 47.64
CA GLY A 54 -17.67 -6.36 46.58
C GLY A 54 -17.50 -5.07 45.77
N LEU A 55 -16.34 -4.40 45.84
CA LEU A 55 -16.04 -3.30 44.92
C LEU A 55 -15.77 -3.87 43.51
N PRO A 56 -16.34 -3.28 42.44
CA PRO A 56 -16.05 -3.71 41.08
C PRO A 56 -14.56 -3.52 40.76
N PRO A 57 -13.97 -4.38 39.92
CA PRO A 57 -12.57 -4.27 39.54
C PRO A 57 -12.29 -2.91 38.90
N GLN A 58 -11.25 -2.22 39.38
CA GLN A 58 -10.84 -0.91 38.91
C GLN A 58 -9.73 -1.01 37.84
N THR A 59 -9.00 -2.12 37.82
CA THR A 59 -7.92 -2.38 36.86
C THR A 59 -8.20 -3.64 36.03
N PRO A 60 -7.63 -3.75 34.81
CA PRO A 60 -7.74 -4.97 34.01
C PRO A 60 -7.22 -6.21 34.75
N MET A 61 -6.13 -6.10 35.51
CA MET A 61 -5.58 -7.22 36.29
C MET A 61 -6.52 -7.68 37.40
N GLN A 62 -7.23 -6.76 38.07
CA GLN A 62 -8.27 -7.13 39.04
C GLN A 62 -9.44 -7.86 38.37
N ALA A 63 -9.84 -7.42 37.16
CA ALA A 63 -10.88 -8.11 36.40
C ALA A 63 -10.46 -9.53 35.99
N LEU A 64 -9.20 -9.73 35.56
CA LEU A 64 -8.66 -11.06 35.23
C LEU A 64 -8.42 -11.94 36.47
N PHE A 65 -8.19 -11.35 37.63
CA PHE A 65 -8.14 -12.10 38.88
C PHE A 65 -9.51 -12.71 39.20
N ALA A 66 -10.59 -11.93 39.03
CA ALA A 66 -11.97 -12.34 39.29
C ALA A 66 -12.56 -13.26 38.20
N ASP A 67 -12.16 -13.10 36.93
CA ASP A 67 -12.73 -13.82 35.78
C ASP A 67 -11.72 -14.81 35.16
N ILE A 68 -11.83 -16.08 35.58
CA ILE A 68 -10.96 -17.17 35.12
C ILE A 68 -11.07 -17.41 33.60
N PRO A 69 -12.26 -17.46 32.98
CA PRO A 69 -12.39 -17.55 31.52
C PRO A 69 -11.64 -16.46 30.76
N LYS A 70 -11.78 -15.18 31.15
CA LYS A 70 -11.05 -14.07 30.53
C LYS A 70 -9.54 -14.20 30.72
N ARG A 71 -9.10 -14.59 31.93
CA ARG A 71 -7.69 -14.86 32.21
C ARG A 71 -7.11 -15.95 31.32
N LYS A 72 -7.82 -17.06 31.15
CA LYS A 72 -7.41 -18.14 30.25
C LYS A 72 -7.32 -17.66 28.79
N LYS A 73 -8.30 -16.86 28.34
CA LYS A 73 -8.29 -16.26 26.99
C LYS A 73 -7.01 -15.45 26.75
N VAL A 74 -6.56 -14.64 27.72
CA VAL A 74 -5.30 -13.87 27.60
C VAL A 74 -4.07 -14.79 27.54
N ILE A 75 -4.03 -15.84 28.37
CA ILE A 75 -2.92 -16.82 28.35
C ILE A 75 -2.84 -17.52 26.99
N ASP A 76 -3.98 -17.99 26.46
CA ASP A 76 -4.06 -18.66 25.17
C ASP A 76 -3.70 -17.71 24.01
N LEU A 77 -4.02 -16.42 24.13
CA LEU A 77 -3.63 -15.39 23.17
C LEU A 77 -2.12 -15.16 23.14
N ALA A 78 -1.49 -15.01 24.30
CA ALA A 78 -0.04 -14.82 24.39
C ALA A 78 0.74 -16.01 23.81
N ALA A 79 0.25 -17.24 24.06
CA ALA A 79 0.82 -18.44 23.49
C ALA A 79 0.69 -18.48 21.96
N ARG A 80 -0.46 -18.06 21.41
CA ARG A 80 -0.68 -18.04 19.94
C ARG A 80 0.07 -16.93 19.22
N LEU A 81 0.13 -15.73 19.80
CA LEU A 81 0.76 -14.55 19.19
C LEU A 81 2.29 -14.60 19.26
N PHE A 82 2.83 -15.07 20.38
CA PHE A 82 4.26 -14.94 20.69
C PHE A 82 4.94 -16.25 21.05
N GLY A 83 4.21 -17.37 21.17
CA GLY A 83 4.77 -18.62 21.68
C GLY A 83 5.15 -18.54 23.17
N VAL A 84 4.65 -17.55 23.90
CA VAL A 84 5.03 -17.27 25.28
C VAL A 84 3.98 -17.84 26.24
N GLN A 85 4.44 -18.55 27.25
CA GLN A 85 3.59 -19.00 28.35
C GLN A 85 3.45 -17.88 29.38
N LEU A 86 2.20 -17.56 29.76
CA LEU A 86 1.92 -16.61 30.83
C LEU A 86 1.49 -17.34 32.11
N HIS A 87 2.05 -16.91 33.23
CA HIS A 87 1.61 -17.27 34.57
C HIS A 87 0.98 -16.05 35.24
N PHE A 88 -0.25 -16.17 35.74
CA PHE A 88 -0.89 -15.08 36.47
C PHE A 88 -0.53 -15.18 37.96
N ASP A 89 0.28 -14.24 38.44
CA ASP A 89 0.71 -14.18 39.83
C ASP A 89 -0.45 -13.77 40.74
N THR A 90 -0.92 -14.72 41.53
CA THR A 90 -1.92 -14.52 42.60
C THR A 90 -1.31 -14.63 43.99
N VAL A 91 0.01 -14.75 44.10
CA VAL A 91 0.71 -15.04 45.35
C VAL A 91 1.34 -13.76 45.91
N SER A 92 1.96 -12.97 45.04
CA SER A 92 2.56 -11.68 45.41
C SER A 92 1.52 -10.65 45.84
N ALA A 93 1.97 -9.59 46.51
CA ALA A 93 1.11 -8.47 46.93
C ALA A 93 0.45 -7.78 45.72
N SER A 94 1.22 -7.61 44.64
CA SER A 94 0.73 -7.17 43.34
C SER A 94 0.34 -8.37 42.48
N ILE A 95 -0.82 -8.31 41.85
CA ILE A 95 -1.32 -9.30 40.90
C ILE A 95 -1.04 -8.87 39.47
N GLY A 96 -0.76 -9.83 38.60
CA GLY A 96 -0.53 -9.59 37.18
C GLY A 96 0.17 -10.75 36.50
N PHE A 97 0.46 -10.59 35.21
CA PHE A 97 1.15 -11.63 34.44
C PHE A 97 2.66 -11.61 34.62
N ARG A 98 3.22 -12.82 34.70
CA ARG A 98 4.64 -13.13 34.61
C ARG A 98 4.89 -14.10 33.46
N ILE A 99 6.13 -14.13 32.97
CA ILE A 99 6.53 -14.96 31.84
C ILE A 99 7.04 -16.32 32.32
N GLY A 100 6.57 -17.37 31.66
CA GLY A 100 6.95 -18.75 31.92
C GLY A 100 6.03 -19.47 32.90
N LYS A 101 6.58 -20.49 33.55
CA LYS A 101 5.91 -21.29 34.58
C LYS A 101 6.87 -21.47 35.76
N PRO A 102 6.39 -21.51 37.01
CA PRO A 102 7.24 -21.84 38.14
C PRO A 102 7.82 -23.25 37.98
N ASP A 103 9.06 -23.45 38.44
CA ASP A 103 9.74 -24.76 38.42
C ASP A 103 9.15 -25.76 39.42
N LEU A 104 8.19 -25.33 40.23
CA LEU A 104 7.48 -26.13 41.21
C LEU A 104 6.03 -26.34 40.77
N PRO A 105 5.46 -27.53 41.04
CA PRO A 105 4.04 -27.77 40.79
C PRO A 105 3.21 -26.80 41.61
N ALA A 106 2.08 -26.35 41.05
CA ALA A 106 1.16 -25.47 41.77
C ALA A 106 0.59 -26.22 42.99
N PRO A 107 0.80 -25.73 44.23
CA PRO A 107 0.22 -26.34 45.42
C PRO A 107 -1.29 -26.10 45.47
N ASN A 108 -1.97 -26.75 46.41
CA ASN A 108 -3.36 -26.40 46.70
C ASN A 108 -3.44 -24.92 47.14
N VAL A 109 -4.55 -24.26 46.85
CA VAL A 109 -4.74 -22.83 47.11
C VAL A 109 -4.48 -22.44 48.58
N ASN A 110 -4.77 -23.34 49.52
CA ASN A 110 -4.58 -23.13 50.96
C ASN A 110 -3.18 -23.54 51.47
N GLU A 111 -2.31 -24.04 50.60
CA GLU A 111 -0.99 -24.63 50.94
C GLU A 111 0.15 -23.90 50.22
N ILE A 112 -0.06 -22.64 49.84
CA ILE A 112 0.97 -21.82 49.20
C ILE A 112 2.07 -21.51 50.21
N ASP A 113 3.22 -22.16 50.07
CA ASP A 113 4.38 -21.96 50.93
C ASP A 113 5.34 -20.88 50.41
N ALA A 114 6.32 -20.53 51.24
CA ALA A 114 7.34 -19.53 50.90
C ALA A 114 8.28 -20.00 49.77
N GLN A 115 8.35 -21.30 49.47
CA GLN A 115 9.19 -21.82 48.41
C GLN A 115 8.54 -21.60 47.04
N TYR A 116 7.25 -21.92 46.92
CA TYR A 116 6.44 -21.66 45.74
C TYR A 116 6.31 -20.16 45.46
N ALA A 117 6.04 -19.34 46.48
CA ALA A 117 5.98 -17.89 46.34
C ALA A 117 7.29 -17.31 45.78
N ARG A 118 8.45 -17.81 46.23
CA ARG A 118 9.76 -17.44 45.68
C ARG A 118 9.96 -17.92 44.25
N ALA A 119 9.49 -19.12 43.90
CA ALA A 119 9.55 -19.62 42.52
C ALA A 119 8.72 -18.75 41.55
N VAL A 120 7.52 -18.32 41.94
CA VAL A 120 6.70 -17.37 41.17
C VAL A 120 7.40 -16.00 41.08
N GLY A 121 7.94 -15.50 42.19
CA GLY A 121 8.61 -14.20 42.24
C GLY A 121 9.87 -14.09 41.36
N LYS A 122 10.52 -15.22 41.04
CA LYS A 122 11.65 -15.29 40.10
C LYS A 122 11.26 -15.11 38.64
N LEU A 123 9.99 -15.33 38.29
CA LEU A 123 9.54 -15.19 36.91
C LEU A 123 9.51 -13.69 36.52
N PRO A 124 10.04 -13.31 35.34
CA PRO A 124 10.01 -11.93 34.88
C PRO A 124 8.57 -11.43 34.74
N PRO A 125 8.23 -10.22 35.21
CA PRO A 125 6.91 -9.64 34.99
C PRO A 125 6.69 -9.29 33.51
N LEU A 126 5.43 -9.31 33.09
CA LEU A 126 5.06 -9.01 31.69
C LEU A 126 5.51 -7.61 31.24
N ILE A 127 5.52 -6.64 32.16
CA ILE A 127 5.90 -5.25 31.87
C ILE A 127 7.39 -5.08 31.53
N GLU A 128 8.23 -6.07 31.84
CA GLU A 128 9.67 -6.07 31.50
C GLU A 128 9.94 -6.69 30.11
N GLN A 129 8.91 -7.14 29.40
CA GLN A 129 9.06 -7.70 28.06
C GLN A 129 9.27 -6.63 26.99
N GLY A 130 9.69 -7.06 25.80
CA GLY A 130 9.85 -6.19 24.63
C GLY A 130 8.54 -5.50 24.22
N ASP A 131 8.67 -4.39 23.50
CA ASP A 131 7.55 -3.51 23.16
C ASP A 131 6.46 -4.20 22.33
N GLY A 132 6.78 -5.16 21.48
CA GLY A 132 5.79 -5.93 20.72
C GLY A 132 4.80 -6.70 21.61
N ILE A 133 5.30 -7.42 22.61
CA ILE A 133 4.46 -8.17 23.56
C ILE A 133 3.62 -7.21 24.40
N LYS A 134 4.26 -6.15 24.94
CA LYS A 134 3.58 -5.16 25.77
C LYS A 134 2.50 -4.40 25.01
N SER A 135 2.75 -4.03 23.76
CA SER A 135 1.81 -3.31 22.89
C SER A 135 0.57 -4.16 22.59
N ALA A 136 0.78 -5.39 22.11
CA ALA A 136 -0.31 -6.27 21.73
C ALA A 136 -1.15 -6.71 22.94
N LEU A 137 -0.51 -7.20 24.01
CA LEU A 137 -1.25 -7.62 25.20
C LEU A 137 -1.83 -6.43 25.97
N GLY A 138 -1.15 -5.29 25.97
CA GLY A 138 -1.64 -4.05 26.54
C GLY A 138 -2.88 -3.50 25.83
N LEU A 139 -3.09 -3.85 24.55
CA LEU A 139 -4.33 -3.59 23.82
C LEU A 139 -5.40 -4.66 24.08
N LEU A 140 -5.02 -5.95 23.97
CA LEU A 140 -5.97 -7.06 24.05
C LEU A 140 -6.55 -7.25 25.45
N ILE A 141 -5.75 -7.05 26.51
CA ILE A 141 -6.20 -7.19 27.90
C ILE A 141 -7.39 -6.26 28.18
N PRO A 142 -7.28 -4.92 27.98
CA PRO A 142 -8.42 -4.02 28.12
C PRO A 142 -9.61 -4.37 27.23
N LEU A 143 -9.39 -4.76 25.98
CA LEU A 143 -10.49 -5.16 25.08
C LEU A 143 -11.24 -6.40 25.59
N ILE A 144 -10.57 -7.31 26.30
CA ILE A 144 -11.17 -8.51 26.89
C ILE A 144 -11.83 -8.19 28.24
N THR A 145 -11.19 -7.35 29.06
CA THR A 145 -11.64 -7.08 30.43
C THR A 145 -12.73 -6.03 30.50
N ASN A 146 -12.61 -4.97 29.70
CA ASN A 146 -13.45 -3.78 29.80
C ASN A 146 -14.72 -3.96 28.98
N ALA A 147 -15.81 -3.43 29.52
CA ALA A 147 -17.13 -3.53 28.93
C ALA A 147 -17.50 -2.27 28.12
N ASN A 148 -16.51 -1.55 27.59
CA ASN A 148 -16.76 -0.33 26.81
C ASN A 148 -17.51 -0.70 25.51
N PRO A 149 -18.67 -0.10 25.22
CA PRO A 149 -19.37 -0.28 23.97
C PRO A 149 -18.57 0.16 22.74
N LEU A 150 -17.70 1.16 22.89
CA LEU A 150 -16.83 1.68 21.84
C LEU A 150 -15.38 1.69 22.32
N SER A 151 -14.47 1.22 21.47
CA SER A 151 -13.02 1.36 21.66
C SER A 151 -12.40 2.06 20.46
N ILE A 152 -11.51 3.02 20.71
CA ILE A 152 -10.73 3.73 19.71
C ILE A 152 -9.27 3.31 19.85
N VAL A 153 -8.68 2.88 18.74
CA VAL A 153 -7.37 2.20 18.72
C VAL A 153 -6.52 2.79 17.61
N ASP A 154 -5.39 3.43 17.95
CA ASP A 154 -4.49 4.04 16.97
C ASP A 154 -3.22 3.19 16.77
N GLU A 155 -2.91 2.74 15.55
CA GLU A 155 -1.75 1.89 15.23
C GLU A 155 -1.63 0.65 16.15
N PRO A 156 -2.61 -0.28 16.16
CA PRO A 156 -2.55 -1.52 16.95
C PRO A 156 -1.36 -2.42 16.61
N GLU A 157 -0.87 -2.37 15.37
CA GLU A 157 0.26 -3.13 14.84
C GLU A 157 1.63 -2.63 15.33
N ALA A 158 1.68 -1.48 16.03
CA ALA A 158 2.95 -0.88 16.44
C ALA A 158 3.83 -1.90 17.18
N PHE A 159 5.08 -2.03 16.73
CA PHE A 159 6.12 -2.95 17.22
C PHE A 159 5.90 -4.45 16.88
N LEU A 160 4.97 -4.78 15.97
CA LEU A 160 4.72 -6.15 15.54
C LEU A 160 5.26 -6.45 14.15
N HIS A 161 5.71 -7.68 13.95
CA HIS A 161 6.02 -8.19 12.61
C HIS A 161 4.74 -8.58 11.87
N PRO A 162 4.74 -8.61 10.52
CA PRO A 162 3.54 -8.81 9.70
C PRO A 162 2.63 -9.99 10.13
N PRO A 163 3.13 -11.20 10.45
CA PRO A 163 2.27 -12.31 10.88
C PRO A 163 1.58 -12.06 12.22
N GLN A 164 2.23 -11.33 13.12
CA GLN A 164 1.66 -10.97 14.43
C GLN A 164 0.59 -9.89 14.28
N ALA A 165 0.78 -8.92 13.38
CA ALA A 165 -0.22 -7.91 13.05
C ALA A 165 -1.49 -8.57 12.47
N GLU A 166 -1.34 -9.54 11.57
CA GLU A 166 -2.48 -10.31 11.05
C GLU A 166 -3.25 -11.04 12.15
N LEU A 167 -2.54 -11.76 13.02
CA LEU A 167 -3.17 -12.49 14.11
C LEU A 167 -3.81 -11.53 15.14
N LEU A 168 -3.19 -10.39 15.42
CA LEU A 168 -3.75 -9.35 16.28
C LEU A 168 -5.08 -8.83 15.70
N GLY A 169 -5.10 -8.48 14.41
CA GLY A 169 -6.29 -8.01 13.72
C GLY A 169 -7.44 -9.03 13.79
N PHE A 170 -7.12 -10.30 13.59
CA PHE A 170 -8.10 -11.40 13.72
C PHE A 170 -8.72 -11.46 15.12
N GLU A 171 -7.89 -11.34 16.17
CA GLU A 171 -8.36 -11.39 17.55
C GLU A 171 -9.15 -10.14 17.95
N ILE A 172 -8.76 -8.94 17.49
CA ILE A 172 -9.53 -7.72 17.70
C ILE A 172 -10.95 -7.88 17.15
N GLY A 173 -11.08 -8.31 15.89
CA GLY A 173 -12.39 -8.52 15.28
C GLY A 173 -13.24 -9.57 16.00
N LYS A 174 -12.60 -10.67 16.42
CA LYS A 174 -13.27 -11.71 17.22
C LYS A 174 -13.74 -11.19 18.57
N ILE A 175 -12.89 -10.45 19.30
CA ILE A 175 -13.24 -9.85 20.60
C ILE A 175 -14.38 -8.84 20.45
N ALA A 176 -14.33 -7.96 19.46
CA ALA A 176 -15.38 -6.99 19.19
C ALA A 176 -16.74 -7.68 18.97
N ARG A 177 -16.76 -8.74 18.16
CA ARG A 177 -17.97 -9.55 17.93
C ARG A 177 -18.46 -10.25 19.19
N ASP A 178 -17.57 -10.94 19.91
CA ASP A 178 -17.90 -11.71 21.12
C ASP A 178 -18.47 -10.78 22.20
N ASN A 179 -17.90 -9.59 22.36
CA ASN A 179 -18.31 -8.59 23.34
C ASN A 179 -19.50 -7.72 22.88
N ARG A 180 -19.89 -7.82 21.59
CA ARG A 180 -20.86 -6.91 20.94
C ARG A 180 -20.46 -5.44 21.11
N SER A 181 -19.17 -5.15 21.00
CA SER A 181 -18.60 -3.80 21.05
C SER A 181 -18.18 -3.35 19.66
N GLN A 182 -18.09 -2.03 19.48
CA GLN A 182 -17.54 -1.40 18.30
C GLN A 182 -16.08 -1.06 18.55
N VAL A 183 -15.21 -1.37 17.58
CA VAL A 183 -13.82 -0.93 17.58
C VAL A 183 -13.60 -0.04 16.36
N VAL A 184 -13.16 1.18 16.59
CA VAL A 184 -12.72 2.11 15.56
C VAL A 184 -11.21 2.15 15.62
N LEU A 185 -10.55 1.82 14.51
CA LEU A 185 -9.10 1.74 14.44
C LEU A 185 -8.53 2.55 13.28
N ALA A 186 -7.35 3.12 13.51
CA ALA A 186 -6.49 3.70 12.49
C ALA A 186 -5.26 2.80 12.33
N THR A 187 -4.85 2.56 11.08
CA THR A 187 -3.78 1.61 10.73
C THR A 187 -3.22 1.96 9.36
N HIS A 188 -1.94 1.65 9.16
CA HIS A 188 -1.29 1.65 7.85
C HIS A 188 -0.80 0.25 7.45
N ASP A 189 -1.16 -0.79 8.22
CA ASP A 189 -0.73 -2.16 7.99
C ASP A 189 -1.81 -3.02 7.32
N LYS A 190 -1.45 -3.55 6.15
CA LYS A 190 -2.32 -4.46 5.38
C LYS A 190 -2.59 -5.78 6.09
N ASN A 191 -1.66 -6.27 6.90
CA ASN A 191 -1.75 -7.59 7.51
C ASN A 191 -2.79 -7.55 8.63
N LEU A 192 -2.80 -6.50 9.44
CA LEU A 192 -3.85 -6.21 10.41
C LEU A 192 -5.23 -6.20 9.74
N LEU A 193 -5.36 -5.46 8.62
CA LEU A 193 -6.63 -5.40 7.88
C LEU A 193 -7.07 -6.78 7.38
N GLN A 194 -6.14 -7.59 6.84
CA GLN A 194 -6.40 -8.99 6.46
C GLN A 194 -6.87 -9.83 7.65
N GLY A 195 -6.24 -9.65 8.80
CA GLY A 195 -6.63 -10.29 10.06
C GLY A 195 -8.06 -9.96 10.46
N ILE A 196 -8.39 -8.67 10.53
CA ILE A 196 -9.72 -8.16 10.90
C ILE A 196 -10.77 -8.71 9.95
N ALA A 197 -10.53 -8.65 8.65
CA ALA A 197 -11.40 -9.20 7.63
C ALA A 197 -11.70 -10.69 7.83
N ARG A 198 -10.67 -11.49 8.15
CA ARG A 198 -10.79 -12.94 8.38
C ARG A 198 -11.51 -13.30 9.67
N SER A 199 -11.68 -12.36 10.61
CA SER A 199 -12.35 -12.61 11.90
C SER A 199 -13.85 -12.93 11.75
N GLY A 200 -14.46 -12.55 10.64
CA GLY A 200 -15.90 -12.63 10.39
C GLY A 200 -16.71 -11.61 11.17
N ALA A 201 -16.08 -10.57 11.72
CA ALA A 201 -16.78 -9.37 12.19
C ALA A 201 -17.24 -8.52 10.99
N PRO A 202 -18.36 -7.77 11.10
CA PRO A 202 -18.72 -6.80 10.08
C PRO A 202 -17.71 -5.65 10.09
N VAL A 203 -17.04 -5.42 8.96
CA VAL A 203 -15.98 -4.41 8.80
C VAL A 203 -16.45 -3.31 7.86
N SER A 204 -16.06 -2.08 8.13
CA SER A 204 -16.19 -0.94 7.22
C SER A 204 -14.85 -0.23 7.18
N ILE A 205 -14.33 0.04 5.99
CA ILE A 205 -13.05 0.75 5.82
C ILE A 205 -13.36 2.19 5.39
N ILE A 206 -12.70 3.14 6.02
CA ILE A 206 -12.72 4.54 5.59
C ILE A 206 -11.31 4.84 5.08
N HIS A 207 -11.13 4.81 3.76
CA HIS A 207 -9.87 5.14 3.12
C HIS A 207 -9.74 6.66 3.04
N LEU A 208 -8.75 7.20 3.75
CA LEU A 208 -8.46 8.62 3.78
C LEU A 208 -7.39 8.97 2.73
N GLN A 209 -7.72 9.87 1.82
CA GLN A 209 -6.80 10.36 0.80
C GLN A 209 -6.53 11.85 1.02
N ARG A 210 -5.25 12.20 1.16
CA ARG A 210 -4.82 13.58 1.36
C ARG A 210 -4.20 14.16 0.09
N ALA A 211 -4.73 15.28 -0.40
CA ALA A 211 -4.15 16.06 -1.49
C ALA A 211 -3.89 17.50 -1.00
N GLY A 212 -2.61 17.83 -0.78
CA GLY A 212 -2.24 19.07 -0.09
C GLY A 212 -2.88 19.13 1.30
N ASP A 213 -3.70 20.16 1.53
CA ASP A 213 -4.42 20.36 2.79
C ASP A 213 -5.84 19.78 2.82
N THR A 214 -6.29 19.20 1.70
CA THR A 214 -7.63 18.60 1.63
C THR A 214 -7.56 17.10 1.89
N THR A 215 -8.37 16.62 2.84
CA THR A 215 -8.59 15.19 3.08
C THR A 215 -9.95 14.78 2.54
N THR A 216 -9.97 13.74 1.71
CA THR A 216 -11.19 13.09 1.21
C THR A 216 -11.29 11.71 1.83
N ALA A 217 -12.52 11.24 2.07
CA ALA A 217 -12.79 9.95 2.70
C ALA A 217 -13.67 9.11 1.77
N ILE A 218 -13.22 7.90 1.47
CA ILE A 218 -13.97 6.92 0.68
C ILE A 218 -14.36 5.78 1.62
N ARG A 219 -15.66 5.54 1.75
CA ARG A 219 -16.18 4.44 2.56
C ARG A 219 -16.32 3.19 1.71
N LEU A 220 -15.71 2.10 2.16
CA LEU A 220 -15.96 0.74 1.66
C LEU A 220 -16.83 0.02 2.70
N GLY A 221 -18.02 -0.40 2.27
CA GLY A 221 -18.98 -1.12 3.09
C GLY A 221 -18.53 -2.55 3.38
N ALA A 222 -19.29 -3.24 4.23
CA ALA A 222 -19.00 -4.64 4.54
C ALA A 222 -19.17 -5.53 3.30
N GLU A 223 -20.15 -5.20 2.46
CA GLU A 223 -20.44 -5.82 1.18
C GLU A 223 -19.28 -5.68 0.18
N ASP A 224 -18.72 -4.48 0.04
CA ASP A 224 -17.59 -4.21 -0.86
C ASP A 224 -16.34 -5.00 -0.43
N ILE A 225 -16.14 -5.08 0.89
CA ILE A 225 -15.03 -5.83 1.51
C ILE A 225 -15.24 -7.33 1.33
N GLU A 226 -16.46 -7.83 1.51
CA GLU A 226 -16.77 -9.25 1.32
C GLU A 226 -16.54 -9.68 -0.13
N ASP A 227 -16.97 -8.87 -1.09
CA ASP A 227 -16.74 -9.13 -2.51
C ASP A 227 -15.26 -9.06 -2.88
N LEU A 228 -14.51 -8.11 -2.29
CA LEU A 228 -13.05 -8.07 -2.38
C LEU A 228 -12.41 -9.36 -1.87
N TRP A 229 -12.95 -9.95 -0.80
CA TRP A 229 -12.41 -11.18 -0.19
C TRP A 229 -12.81 -12.48 -0.87
N LYS A 230 -13.88 -12.48 -1.64
CA LYS A 230 -14.25 -13.61 -2.51
C LYS A 230 -13.29 -13.75 -3.69
N ASP A 231 -12.74 -12.63 -4.16
CA ASP A 231 -11.78 -12.64 -5.25
C ASP A 231 -10.38 -13.06 -4.75
N VAL A 232 -9.96 -14.28 -5.10
CA VAL A 232 -8.66 -14.85 -4.69
C VAL A 232 -7.49 -13.98 -5.13
N THR A 233 -7.58 -13.37 -6.32
CA THR A 233 -6.52 -12.51 -6.87
C THR A 233 -6.40 -11.21 -6.10
N LEU A 234 -7.51 -10.62 -5.64
CA LEU A 234 -7.47 -9.41 -4.82
C LEU A 234 -7.14 -9.70 -3.35
N ARG A 235 -7.65 -10.82 -2.82
CA ARG A 235 -7.43 -11.26 -1.44
C ARG A 235 -5.97 -11.56 -1.11
N TYR A 236 -5.29 -12.26 -2.01
CA TYR A 236 -3.90 -12.68 -1.81
C TYR A 236 -2.90 -11.90 -2.66
N GLY A 237 -3.39 -11.02 -3.54
CA GLY A 237 -2.55 -10.20 -4.39
C GLY A 237 -2.29 -8.80 -3.83
N ASN A 238 -1.74 -7.98 -4.71
CA ASN A 238 -1.29 -6.62 -4.44
C ASN A 238 -2.41 -5.58 -4.23
N ALA A 239 -3.68 -5.98 -4.36
CA ALA A 239 -4.79 -5.04 -4.34
C ALA A 239 -5.04 -4.41 -2.96
N LEU A 240 -4.84 -5.13 -1.86
CA LEU A 240 -4.97 -4.52 -0.53
C LEU A 240 -3.80 -3.63 -0.20
N ASP A 241 -2.59 -4.05 -0.62
CA ASP A 241 -1.39 -3.25 -0.46
C ASP A 241 -1.61 -1.88 -1.11
N SER A 242 -2.29 -1.84 -2.26
CA SER A 242 -2.65 -0.60 -2.95
C SER A 242 -3.47 0.41 -2.15
N LEU A 243 -4.21 -0.01 -1.11
CA LEU A 243 -4.92 0.91 -0.21
C LEU A 243 -3.98 1.76 0.64
N PHE A 244 -2.73 1.33 0.80
CA PHE A 244 -1.73 2.00 1.62
C PHE A 244 -0.73 2.82 0.79
N HIS A 245 -0.91 2.84 -0.54
CA HIS A 245 -0.13 3.66 -1.45
C HIS A 245 -0.95 4.87 -1.89
N ARG A 246 -0.27 5.99 -2.18
CA ARG A 246 -0.94 7.22 -2.63
C ARG A 246 -1.63 7.05 -3.98
N ALA A 247 -0.99 6.29 -4.87
CA ALA A 247 -1.55 5.87 -6.14
C ALA A 247 -0.86 4.61 -6.65
N VAL A 248 -1.52 3.93 -7.59
CA VAL A 248 -0.99 2.76 -8.29
C VAL A 248 -0.70 3.14 -9.74
N VAL A 249 0.52 2.91 -10.19
CA VAL A 249 0.94 3.04 -11.59
C VAL A 249 0.92 1.66 -12.24
N ILE A 250 0.01 1.48 -13.20
CA ILE A 250 -0.12 0.26 -13.99
C ILE A 250 0.64 0.43 -15.30
N THR A 251 1.58 -0.47 -15.57
CA THR A 251 2.37 -0.47 -16.81
C THR A 251 2.09 -1.74 -17.63
N GLU A 252 2.59 -1.83 -18.85
CA GLU A 252 2.38 -3.02 -19.69
C GLU A 252 3.13 -4.24 -19.18
N GLY A 253 4.36 -4.06 -18.72
CA GLY A 253 5.23 -5.13 -18.25
C GLY A 253 6.03 -4.75 -17.01
N ASP A 254 6.69 -5.75 -16.42
CA ASP A 254 7.56 -5.54 -15.26
C ASP A 254 8.75 -4.63 -15.61
N ARG A 255 9.24 -4.69 -16.86
CA ARG A 255 10.35 -3.84 -17.32
C ARG A 255 10.00 -2.36 -17.27
N ASP A 256 8.82 -2.01 -17.76
CA ASP A 256 8.27 -0.65 -17.73
C ASP A 256 8.15 -0.14 -16.30
N SER A 257 7.63 -0.98 -15.39
CA SER A 257 7.52 -0.67 -13.97
C SER A 257 8.86 -0.28 -13.36
N HIS A 258 9.89 -1.10 -13.58
CA HIS A 258 11.23 -0.84 -13.05
C HIS A 258 11.87 0.41 -13.68
N PHE A 259 11.70 0.60 -14.99
CA PHE A 259 12.25 1.76 -15.69
C PHE A 259 11.62 3.06 -15.21
N PHE A 260 10.29 3.16 -15.15
CA PHE A 260 9.61 4.38 -14.72
C PHE A 260 9.82 4.66 -13.23
N ARG A 261 9.93 3.63 -12.39
CA ARG A 261 10.35 3.81 -11.00
C ARG A 261 11.74 4.46 -10.91
N ALA A 262 12.72 3.92 -11.64
CA ALA A 262 14.06 4.49 -11.69
C ALA A 262 14.08 5.93 -12.23
N ALA A 263 13.25 6.23 -13.24
CA ALA A 263 13.12 7.58 -13.78
C ALA A 263 12.52 8.55 -12.76
N ILE A 264 11.49 8.16 -12.01
CA ILE A 264 10.92 8.98 -10.93
C ILE A 264 11.95 9.24 -9.84
N ASP A 265 12.68 8.19 -9.41
CA ASP A 265 13.72 8.30 -8.38
C ASP A 265 14.81 9.28 -8.83
N ALA A 266 15.28 9.17 -10.08
CA ALA A 266 16.30 10.06 -10.63
C ALA A 266 15.87 11.54 -10.71
N VAL A 267 14.63 11.83 -11.09
CA VAL A 267 14.13 13.22 -11.17
C VAL A 267 14.09 13.90 -9.80
N HIS A 268 13.93 13.13 -8.72
CA HIS A 268 13.75 13.67 -7.36
C HIS A 268 14.95 13.44 -6.45
N GLU A 269 16.00 12.78 -6.95
CA GLU A 269 17.26 12.57 -6.25
C GLU A 269 17.86 13.94 -5.87
N GLY A 270 18.03 14.19 -4.57
CA GLY A 270 18.57 15.46 -4.05
C GLY A 270 17.60 16.65 -3.99
N ILE A 271 16.36 16.52 -4.50
CA ILE A 271 15.33 17.58 -4.44
C ILE A 271 14.41 17.38 -3.23
N HIS A 272 14.05 16.14 -2.91
CA HIS A 272 13.19 15.80 -1.77
C HIS A 272 13.93 14.97 -0.71
N PRO A 273 13.63 15.19 0.60
CA PRO A 273 14.12 14.31 1.66
C PRO A 273 13.64 12.86 1.51
N GLN A 274 12.53 12.64 0.80
CA GLN A 274 12.04 11.31 0.44
C GLN A 274 11.56 11.26 -1.02
N PRO A 275 12.02 10.29 -1.83
CA PRO A 275 11.60 10.14 -3.22
C PRO A 275 10.09 9.87 -3.33
N PRO A 276 9.36 10.53 -4.23
CA PRO A 276 7.93 10.29 -4.43
C PRO A 276 7.57 8.86 -4.82
N ALA A 277 8.48 8.13 -5.48
CA ALA A 277 8.25 6.75 -5.91
C ALA A 277 7.97 5.80 -4.73
N HIS A 278 8.45 6.13 -3.53
CA HIS A 278 8.23 5.31 -2.33
C HIS A 278 6.76 5.28 -1.90
N ASN A 279 5.97 6.28 -2.31
CA ASN A 279 4.54 6.36 -2.04
C ASN A 279 3.68 5.83 -3.20
N LEU A 280 4.30 5.29 -4.25
CA LEU A 280 3.63 4.74 -5.42
C LEU A 280 3.80 3.22 -5.46
N MET A 281 2.70 2.54 -5.80
CA MET A 281 2.75 1.12 -6.13
C MET A 281 2.85 0.95 -7.64
N PHE A 282 3.79 0.12 -8.10
CA PHE A 282 3.85 -0.27 -9.51
C PHE A 282 3.27 -1.67 -9.72
N LEU A 283 2.41 -1.82 -10.71
CA LEU A 283 1.85 -3.11 -11.13
C LEU A 283 2.01 -3.31 -12.64
N SER A 284 2.50 -4.47 -13.04
CA SER A 284 2.44 -4.92 -14.43
C SER A 284 1.05 -5.45 -14.74
N SER A 285 0.48 -5.01 -15.87
CA SER A 285 -0.77 -5.55 -16.41
C SER A 285 -0.57 -6.83 -17.22
N TYR A 286 0.68 -7.17 -17.54
CA TYR A 286 1.05 -8.23 -18.49
C TYR A 286 0.38 -8.03 -19.87
N GLY A 287 0.34 -6.77 -20.30
CA GLY A 287 -0.20 -6.32 -21.58
C GLY A 287 -1.43 -5.42 -21.47
N LYS A 288 -1.59 -4.56 -22.50
CA LYS A 288 -2.63 -3.52 -22.59
C LYS A 288 -4.07 -4.01 -22.37
N GLN A 289 -4.37 -5.25 -22.76
CA GLN A 289 -5.72 -5.82 -22.69
C GLN A 289 -6.26 -5.92 -21.26
N ASN A 290 -5.38 -6.10 -20.28
CA ASN A 290 -5.76 -6.31 -18.89
C ASN A 290 -5.78 -5.01 -18.07
N MET A 291 -5.20 -3.92 -18.58
CA MET A 291 -5.10 -2.64 -17.85
C MET A 291 -6.46 -2.14 -17.36
N ALA A 292 -7.45 -2.05 -18.25
CA ALA A 292 -8.79 -1.55 -17.90
C ALA A 292 -9.43 -2.39 -16.79
N HIS A 293 -9.23 -3.71 -16.80
CA HIS A 293 -9.77 -4.60 -15.78
C HIS A 293 -9.17 -4.36 -14.39
N ILE A 294 -7.85 -4.14 -14.33
CA ILE A 294 -7.17 -3.82 -13.07
C ILE A 294 -7.63 -2.45 -12.55
N VAL A 295 -7.72 -1.45 -13.44
CA VAL A 295 -8.19 -0.09 -13.10
C VAL A 295 -9.60 -0.13 -12.49
N GLU A 296 -10.54 -0.84 -13.13
CA GLU A 296 -11.92 -0.99 -12.65
C GLU A 296 -11.97 -1.55 -11.22
N ARG A 297 -11.16 -2.58 -10.94
CA ARG A 297 -11.12 -3.23 -9.61
C ARG A 297 -10.56 -2.30 -8.54
N LEU A 298 -9.42 -1.68 -8.80
CA LEU A 298 -8.75 -0.83 -7.82
C LEU A 298 -9.53 0.46 -7.55
N ARG A 299 -10.14 1.07 -8.57
CA ARG A 299 -10.95 2.27 -8.38
C ARG A 299 -12.22 2.02 -7.58
N LYS A 300 -12.83 0.83 -7.68
CA LYS A 300 -13.93 0.42 -6.78
C LYS A 300 -13.52 0.42 -5.31
N LEU A 301 -12.24 0.18 -5.02
CA LEU A 301 -11.66 0.27 -3.67
C LEU A 301 -11.29 1.71 -3.27
N GLY A 302 -11.66 2.70 -4.09
CA GLY A 302 -11.27 4.09 -3.88
C GLY A 302 -9.80 4.37 -4.14
N VAL A 303 -9.05 3.43 -4.73
CA VAL A 303 -7.62 3.62 -5.01
C VAL A 303 -7.45 4.51 -6.22
N ARG A 304 -6.55 5.49 -6.15
CA ARG A 304 -6.14 6.29 -7.29
C ARG A 304 -5.24 5.45 -8.20
N VAL A 305 -5.60 5.37 -9.47
CA VAL A 305 -4.87 4.56 -10.45
C VAL A 305 -4.43 5.43 -11.61
N VAL A 306 -3.19 5.23 -12.05
CA VAL A 306 -2.59 5.80 -13.24
C VAL A 306 -2.16 4.64 -14.14
N THR A 307 -2.35 4.75 -15.45
CA THR A 307 -1.87 3.75 -16.41
C THR A 307 -0.85 4.36 -17.35
N SER A 308 0.21 3.63 -17.65
CA SER A 308 1.26 4.03 -18.58
C SER A 308 1.38 3.05 -19.75
N PRO A 309 0.44 3.09 -20.71
CA PRO A 309 0.56 2.30 -21.93
C PRO A 309 1.54 2.95 -22.93
N ASP A 310 2.17 2.13 -23.75
CA ASP A 310 2.79 2.54 -25.00
C ASP A 310 1.77 3.27 -25.90
N LEU A 311 2.29 4.12 -26.78
CA LEU A 311 1.49 5.01 -27.63
C LEU A 311 0.63 4.27 -28.65
N ASP A 312 0.97 3.03 -28.99
CA ASP A 312 0.16 2.17 -29.88
C ASP A 312 -1.19 1.74 -29.26
N ILE A 313 -1.48 2.09 -28.00
CA ILE A 313 -2.84 2.00 -27.45
C ILE A 313 -3.88 2.75 -28.32
N LEU A 314 -3.44 3.81 -29.01
CA LEU A 314 -4.26 4.59 -29.93
C LEU A 314 -4.70 3.81 -31.18
N ASN A 315 -4.04 2.69 -31.51
CA ASN A 315 -4.43 1.83 -32.64
C ASN A 315 -5.75 1.09 -32.37
N ASN A 316 -6.11 0.89 -31.11
CA ASN A 316 -7.28 0.11 -30.74
C ASN A 316 -8.31 0.98 -30.01
N GLU A 317 -9.20 1.59 -30.79
CA GLU A 317 -10.29 2.43 -30.28
C GLU A 317 -11.10 1.73 -29.18
N THR A 318 -11.41 0.44 -29.35
CA THR A 318 -12.22 -0.31 -28.39
C THR A 318 -11.49 -0.46 -27.05
N LEU A 319 -10.19 -0.75 -27.11
CA LEU A 319 -9.36 -0.91 -25.91
C LEU A 319 -9.15 0.43 -25.20
N LEU A 320 -8.82 1.49 -25.95
CA LEU A 320 -8.66 2.84 -25.40
C LEU A 320 -9.96 3.33 -24.77
N ARG A 321 -11.09 3.16 -25.45
CA ARG A 321 -12.42 3.49 -24.91
C ARG A 321 -12.70 2.79 -23.60
N ARG A 322 -12.42 1.48 -23.53
CA ARG A 322 -12.59 0.71 -22.30
C ARG A 322 -11.70 1.25 -21.18
N LEU A 323 -10.46 1.61 -21.49
CA LEU A 323 -9.51 2.18 -20.52
C LEU A 323 -9.98 3.55 -20.00
N VAL A 324 -10.47 4.42 -20.89
CA VAL A 324 -11.03 5.74 -20.52
C VAL A 324 -12.21 5.58 -19.56
N VAL A 325 -13.15 4.69 -19.89
CA VAL A 325 -14.31 4.42 -19.05
C VAL A 325 -13.89 3.79 -17.71
N ALA A 326 -12.89 2.90 -17.70
CA ALA A 326 -12.34 2.35 -16.47
C ALA A 326 -11.77 3.44 -15.56
N HIS A 327 -11.14 4.46 -16.15
CA HIS A 327 -10.70 5.68 -15.46
C HIS A 327 -11.82 6.69 -15.17
N GLY A 328 -13.09 6.31 -15.35
CA GLY A 328 -14.24 7.16 -15.08
C GLY A 328 -14.33 8.39 -15.99
N GLY A 329 -13.59 8.42 -17.10
CA GLY A 329 -13.70 9.44 -18.13
C GLY A 329 -14.88 9.19 -19.05
N ASP A 330 -15.37 10.25 -19.71
CA ASP A 330 -16.36 10.14 -20.77
C ASP A 330 -15.67 9.98 -22.13
N TRP A 331 -15.87 8.84 -22.79
CA TRP A 331 -15.34 8.62 -24.14
C TRP A 331 -15.86 9.66 -25.14
N ASN A 332 -17.11 10.10 -24.99
CA ASN A 332 -17.72 11.01 -25.97
C ASN A 332 -17.04 12.38 -25.99
N SER A 333 -16.48 12.84 -24.86
CA SER A 333 -15.77 14.11 -24.79
C SER A 333 -14.41 14.09 -25.49
N ILE A 334 -13.79 12.92 -25.64
CA ILE A 334 -12.47 12.75 -26.29
C ILE A 334 -12.55 12.11 -27.68
N MET A 335 -13.69 11.52 -28.05
CA MET A 335 -13.87 10.80 -29.32
C MET A 335 -13.54 11.66 -30.54
N GLN A 336 -13.92 12.95 -30.52
CA GLN A 336 -13.63 13.86 -31.64
C GLN A 336 -12.13 14.11 -31.79
N LEU A 337 -11.44 14.42 -30.68
CA LEU A 337 -9.99 14.61 -30.66
C LEU A 337 -9.27 13.34 -31.11
N TYR A 338 -9.71 12.17 -30.63
CA TYR A 338 -9.18 10.87 -31.04
C TYR A 338 -9.29 10.67 -32.56
N LYS A 339 -10.47 10.90 -33.14
CA LYS A 339 -10.69 10.75 -34.59
C LYS A 339 -9.81 11.70 -35.39
N GLN A 340 -9.70 12.97 -34.98
CA GLN A 340 -8.86 13.96 -35.65
C GLN A 340 -7.38 13.59 -35.58
N ALA A 341 -6.87 13.28 -34.39
CA ALA A 341 -5.48 12.92 -34.16
C ALA A 341 -5.06 11.63 -34.87
N THR A 342 -5.95 10.64 -34.98
CA THR A 342 -5.61 9.32 -35.51
C THR A 342 -5.90 9.13 -37.00
N ASN A 343 -6.61 10.07 -37.64
CA ASN A 343 -7.06 9.93 -39.03
C ASN A 343 -5.92 9.65 -40.02
N GLU A 344 -4.72 10.20 -39.79
CA GLU A 344 -3.55 10.00 -40.66
C GLU A 344 -2.97 8.58 -40.61
N PHE A 345 -3.31 7.78 -39.60
CA PHE A 345 -2.90 6.38 -39.48
C PHE A 345 -3.95 5.39 -40.00
N LEU A 346 -5.16 5.87 -40.28
CA LEU A 346 -6.23 5.07 -40.85
C LEU A 346 -5.96 4.79 -42.33
N GLY A 347 -5.73 3.52 -42.68
CA GLY A 347 -5.54 3.06 -44.05
C GLY A 347 -4.28 2.21 -44.25
N PRO A 348 -4.12 1.59 -45.44
CA PRO A 348 -2.95 0.79 -45.76
C PRO A 348 -1.69 1.66 -45.75
N ALA A 349 -0.59 1.10 -45.25
CA ALA A 349 0.69 1.81 -45.28
C ALA A 349 1.14 2.01 -46.73
N LYS A 350 1.64 3.21 -47.04
CA LYS A 350 2.24 3.47 -48.35
C LYS A 350 3.48 2.56 -48.50
N PRO A 351 3.62 1.81 -49.60
CA PRO A 351 4.81 1.01 -49.84
C PRO A 351 6.07 1.90 -49.83
N PRO A 352 7.19 1.41 -49.28
CA PRO A 352 8.46 2.14 -49.32
C PRO A 352 8.90 2.31 -50.78
N THR A 353 9.63 3.39 -51.08
CA THR A 353 10.21 3.55 -52.41
C THR A 353 11.39 2.58 -52.59
N ILE A 354 11.73 2.26 -53.84
CA ILE A 354 12.88 1.40 -54.13
C ILE A 354 14.17 2.02 -53.57
N ASP A 355 14.28 3.35 -53.62
CA ASP A 355 15.44 4.06 -53.07
C ASP A 355 15.51 3.95 -51.54
N ASP A 356 14.37 4.07 -50.82
CA ASP A 356 14.34 3.87 -49.36
C ASP A 356 14.79 2.45 -48.97
N VAL A 357 14.33 1.45 -49.73
CA VAL A 357 14.72 0.05 -49.52
C VAL A 357 16.22 -0.13 -49.79
N ARG A 358 16.75 0.46 -50.87
CA ARG A 358 18.18 0.43 -51.17
C ARG A 358 19.01 1.04 -50.05
N THR A 359 18.64 2.23 -49.55
CA THR A 359 19.35 2.87 -48.44
C THR A 359 19.36 2.02 -47.17
N LYS A 360 18.24 1.37 -46.83
CA LYS A 360 18.17 0.47 -45.66
C LYS A 360 19.03 -0.78 -45.84
N ILE A 361 19.06 -1.35 -47.04
CA ILE A 361 19.93 -2.50 -47.36
C ILE A 361 21.40 -2.10 -47.25
N ASP A 362 21.78 -0.96 -47.84
CA ASP A 362 23.15 -0.47 -47.80
C ASP A 362 23.61 -0.19 -46.35
N ASP A 363 22.74 0.40 -45.51
CA ASP A 363 23.02 0.60 -44.09
C ASP A 363 23.19 -0.73 -43.33
N ALA A 364 22.34 -1.73 -43.60
CA ALA A 364 22.46 -3.05 -42.99
C ALA A 364 23.78 -3.76 -43.41
N LEU A 365 24.14 -3.67 -44.69
CA LEU A 365 25.38 -4.26 -45.22
C LEU A 365 26.63 -3.55 -44.69
N SER A 366 26.58 -2.22 -44.50
CA SER A 366 27.71 -1.44 -43.98
C SER A 366 28.16 -1.83 -42.57
N LYS A 367 27.27 -2.48 -41.81
CA LYS A 367 27.51 -2.95 -40.44
C LYS A 367 28.14 -4.35 -40.38
N SER A 368 28.25 -5.05 -41.52
CA SER A 368 28.92 -6.35 -41.60
C SER A 368 30.38 -6.17 -42.00
N THR A 369 31.29 -6.56 -41.12
CA THR A 369 32.75 -6.42 -41.34
C THR A 369 33.38 -7.61 -42.06
N ASP A 370 32.70 -8.77 -42.05
CA ASP A 370 33.34 -10.06 -42.39
C ASP A 370 32.84 -10.62 -43.73
N GLY A 371 31.88 -9.94 -44.38
CA GLY A 371 31.31 -10.36 -45.67
C GLY A 371 30.45 -11.62 -45.61
N VAL A 372 30.18 -12.17 -44.42
CA VAL A 372 29.36 -13.36 -44.20
C VAL A 372 27.91 -12.95 -43.93
N LEU A 373 26.96 -13.63 -44.58
CA LEU A 373 25.54 -13.52 -44.27
C LEU A 373 25.22 -14.36 -43.04
N ASP A 374 25.35 -13.76 -41.87
CA ASP A 374 24.96 -14.37 -40.61
C ASP A 374 23.45 -14.21 -40.33
N ARG A 375 22.96 -14.89 -39.29
CA ARG A 375 21.54 -14.88 -38.93
C ARG A 375 21.03 -13.46 -38.58
N PRO A 376 21.76 -12.64 -37.80
CA PRO A 376 21.41 -11.24 -37.56
C PRO A 376 21.30 -10.39 -38.84
N LEU A 377 22.27 -10.47 -39.76
CA LEU A 377 22.26 -9.70 -41.00
C LEU A 377 21.13 -10.12 -41.93
N ALA A 378 20.89 -11.44 -42.06
CA ALA A 378 19.75 -11.95 -42.83
C ALA A 378 18.41 -11.42 -42.27
N GLN A 379 18.29 -11.32 -40.95
CA GLN A 379 17.11 -10.80 -40.28
C GLN A 379 16.94 -9.29 -40.49
N ALA A 380 18.04 -8.52 -40.45
CA ALA A 380 18.04 -7.08 -40.75
C ALA A 380 17.63 -6.79 -42.21
N LEU A 381 18.17 -7.55 -43.16
CA LEU A 381 17.81 -7.44 -44.58
C LEU A 381 16.35 -7.81 -44.82
N ALA A 382 15.85 -8.86 -44.17
CA ALA A 382 14.45 -9.25 -44.23
C ALA A 382 13.52 -8.12 -43.72
N VAL A 383 13.92 -7.42 -42.67
CA VAL A 383 13.18 -6.25 -42.16
C VAL A 383 13.24 -5.07 -43.14
N ALA A 384 14.38 -4.84 -43.80
CA ALA A 384 14.56 -3.74 -44.76
C ALA A 384 13.62 -3.85 -45.98
N VAL A 385 13.37 -5.07 -46.46
CA VAL A 385 12.50 -5.35 -47.61
C VAL A 385 11.05 -5.66 -47.22
N ALA A 386 10.74 -5.73 -45.93
CA ALA A 386 9.40 -6.02 -45.46
C ALA A 386 8.45 -4.88 -45.82
N LEU A 387 7.32 -5.22 -46.44
CA LEU A 387 6.27 -4.25 -46.71
C LEU A 387 5.55 -3.90 -45.39
N PRO A 388 5.42 -2.61 -45.06
CA PRO A 388 4.69 -2.21 -43.88
C PRO A 388 3.22 -2.60 -44.03
N THR A 389 2.69 -3.28 -43.04
CA THR A 389 1.29 -3.73 -43.02
C THR A 389 0.35 -2.67 -42.46
N THR A 390 0.86 -1.75 -41.62
CA THR A 390 0.08 -0.70 -40.96
C THR A 390 0.88 0.60 -40.80
N ASN A 391 0.20 1.75 -40.77
CA ASN A 391 0.83 3.04 -40.46
C ASN A 391 1.12 3.23 -38.96
N TRP A 392 0.51 2.42 -38.10
CA TRP A 392 0.63 2.47 -36.65
C TRP A 392 2.03 2.13 -36.12
N GLY A 393 2.85 1.41 -36.88
CA GLY A 393 4.26 1.16 -36.53
C GLY A 393 5.06 2.44 -36.33
N LYS A 394 4.70 3.53 -37.03
CA LYS A 394 5.35 4.84 -36.90
C LYS A 394 5.20 5.42 -35.49
N LEU A 395 4.07 5.18 -34.83
CA LEU A 395 3.84 5.64 -33.45
C LEU A 395 4.74 4.94 -32.44
N LYS A 396 5.05 3.64 -32.65
CA LYS A 396 6.01 2.91 -31.82
C LYS A 396 7.43 3.44 -31.99
N GLU A 397 7.80 3.77 -33.22
CA GLU A 397 9.18 4.15 -33.54
C GLU A 397 9.49 5.62 -33.25
N ALA A 398 8.58 6.52 -33.62
CA ALA A 398 8.79 7.96 -33.56
C ALA A 398 8.01 8.64 -32.42
N GLY A 399 7.12 7.93 -31.73
CA GLY A 399 6.27 8.50 -30.69
C GLY A 399 5.36 9.59 -31.22
N THR A 400 5.22 10.67 -30.45
CA THR A 400 4.46 11.86 -30.84
C THR A 400 4.99 12.57 -32.08
N ARG A 401 6.26 12.34 -32.47
CA ARG A 401 6.81 12.88 -33.73
C ARG A 401 6.20 12.23 -34.97
N ALA A 402 5.48 11.11 -34.81
CA ALA A 402 4.77 10.45 -35.91
C ALA A 402 3.53 11.23 -36.38
N PHE A 403 2.94 12.09 -35.55
CA PHE A 403 1.80 12.92 -35.91
C PHE A 403 2.26 14.07 -36.82
N ASN A 404 1.80 14.10 -38.06
CA ASN A 404 2.15 15.14 -39.04
C ASN A 404 0.96 15.97 -39.48
N ALA A 405 -0.23 15.37 -39.54
CA ALA A 405 -1.42 16.03 -40.08
C ALA A 405 -2.04 17.00 -39.07
N ASP A 406 -2.23 16.56 -37.82
CA ASP A 406 -2.89 17.36 -36.79
C ASP A 406 -2.22 17.19 -35.41
N LYS A 407 -1.04 17.79 -35.29
CA LYS A 407 -0.25 17.76 -34.05
C LYS A 407 -0.99 18.37 -32.86
N LYS A 408 -1.81 19.40 -33.11
CA LYS A 408 -2.55 20.10 -32.06
C LYS A 408 -3.58 19.17 -31.42
N SER A 409 -4.42 18.52 -32.24
CA SER A 409 -5.40 17.55 -31.75
C SER A 409 -4.75 16.36 -31.05
N ALA A 410 -3.57 15.93 -31.51
CA ALA A 410 -2.80 14.86 -30.85
C ALA A 410 -2.29 15.27 -29.46
N THR A 411 -1.76 16.49 -29.31
CA THR A 411 -1.35 17.02 -28.01
C THR A 411 -2.55 17.16 -27.07
N GLU A 412 -3.64 17.78 -27.53
CA GLU A 412 -4.86 17.95 -26.73
C GLU A 412 -5.48 16.61 -26.30
N LEU A 413 -5.44 15.59 -27.17
CA LEU A 413 -5.86 14.22 -26.84
C LEU A 413 -4.99 13.65 -25.71
N LEU A 414 -3.66 13.74 -25.82
CA LEU A 414 -2.75 13.18 -24.83
C LEU A 414 -2.86 13.90 -23.49
N ASP A 415 -3.02 15.23 -23.49
CA ASP A 415 -3.22 16.02 -22.28
C ASP A 415 -4.57 15.69 -21.62
N ALA A 416 -5.62 15.44 -22.41
CA ALA A 416 -6.91 14.97 -21.90
C ALA A 416 -6.82 13.56 -21.31
N LEU A 417 -6.02 12.67 -21.91
CA LEU A 417 -5.75 11.34 -21.37
C LEU A 417 -4.92 11.41 -20.06
N ASP A 418 -3.91 12.27 -20.00
CA ASP A 418 -3.11 12.50 -18.80
C ASP A 418 -3.98 12.98 -17.64
N ALA A 419 -4.88 13.93 -17.89
CA ALA A 419 -5.77 14.51 -16.88
C ALA A 419 -6.72 13.48 -16.23
N ILE A 420 -7.07 12.40 -16.94
CA ILE A 420 -7.90 11.31 -16.39
C ILE A 420 -7.08 10.15 -15.79
N GLY A 421 -5.75 10.18 -15.92
CA GLY A 421 -4.85 9.15 -15.40
C GLY A 421 -4.32 8.15 -16.42
N ILE A 422 -4.45 8.42 -17.73
CA ILE A 422 -3.87 7.60 -18.81
C ILE A 422 -2.66 8.32 -19.39
N VAL A 423 -1.48 8.02 -18.85
CA VAL A 423 -0.22 8.67 -19.23
C VAL A 423 0.49 7.84 -20.31
N ALA A 424 0.12 8.06 -21.56
CA ALA A 424 0.75 7.34 -22.67
C ALA A 424 2.24 7.74 -22.84
N VAL A 425 3.07 6.76 -23.22
CA VAL A 425 4.51 6.94 -23.46
C VAL A 425 4.73 7.78 -24.72
N LYS A 426 5.01 9.08 -24.56
CA LYS A 426 5.11 10.05 -25.68
C LYS A 426 6.25 9.72 -26.67
N VAL A 427 7.25 8.94 -26.26
CA VAL A 427 8.35 8.47 -27.14
C VAL A 427 7.98 7.24 -27.98
N GLY A 428 6.81 6.64 -27.77
CA GLY A 428 6.32 5.48 -28.51
C GLY A 428 6.20 4.24 -27.62
N GLU A 429 7.33 3.56 -27.42
CA GLU A 429 7.46 2.38 -26.54
C GLU A 429 8.68 2.54 -25.62
N LEU A 430 8.76 1.72 -24.57
CA LEU A 430 9.85 1.74 -23.59
C LEU A 430 11.25 1.77 -24.23
N GLU A 431 11.46 0.96 -25.26
CA GLU A 431 12.74 0.85 -25.95
C GLU A 431 13.23 2.17 -26.56
N LYS A 432 12.33 3.13 -26.82
CA LYS A 432 12.67 4.42 -27.46
C LYS A 432 13.19 5.48 -26.50
N PHE A 433 13.21 5.23 -25.20
CA PHE A 433 13.96 6.06 -24.26
C PHE A 433 15.48 5.87 -24.41
N VAL A 434 15.94 4.80 -25.04
CA VAL A 434 17.36 4.54 -25.26
C VAL A 434 17.77 5.05 -26.65
N THR A 435 18.40 6.23 -26.71
CA THR A 435 18.85 6.82 -27.99
C THR A 435 20.30 6.51 -28.34
N ASN A 436 21.12 6.24 -27.33
CA ASN A 436 22.59 6.16 -27.46
C ASN A 436 23.13 4.72 -27.35
N ALA A 437 22.25 3.72 -27.35
CA ALA A 437 22.59 2.30 -27.34
C ALA A 437 21.53 1.50 -28.11
N ASN A 438 21.87 0.27 -28.51
CA ASN A 438 20.95 -0.65 -29.16
C ASN A 438 20.71 -1.88 -28.27
N PRO A 439 19.87 -1.76 -27.22
CA PRO A 439 19.66 -2.83 -26.27
C PRO A 439 18.92 -4.02 -26.92
N PRO A 440 19.29 -5.27 -26.58
CA PRO A 440 18.55 -6.44 -27.02
C PRO A 440 17.13 -6.44 -26.43
N LYS A 441 16.19 -7.07 -27.15
CA LYS A 441 14.84 -7.32 -26.61
C LYS A 441 14.91 -8.36 -25.49
N GLY A 442 14.06 -8.21 -24.48
CA GLY A 442 13.93 -9.16 -23.37
C GLY A 442 14.62 -8.71 -22.08
N PRO A 443 15.14 -9.64 -21.26
CA PRO A 443 15.57 -9.37 -19.89
C PRO A 443 16.83 -8.49 -19.79
N GLU A 444 17.70 -8.50 -20.80
CA GLU A 444 18.94 -7.70 -20.85
C GLU A 444 18.70 -6.22 -21.19
N PHE A 445 17.47 -5.85 -21.55
CA PHE A 445 17.13 -4.47 -21.90
C PHE A 445 17.44 -3.48 -20.78
N LEU A 446 16.98 -3.75 -19.56
CA LEU A 446 17.09 -2.81 -18.43
C LEU A 446 18.54 -2.52 -18.03
N PRO A 447 19.42 -3.52 -17.86
CA PRO A 447 20.84 -3.26 -17.59
C PRO A 447 21.50 -2.33 -18.61
N VAL A 448 21.25 -2.55 -19.90
CA VAL A 448 21.82 -1.73 -20.98
C VAL A 448 21.21 -0.33 -20.98
N ALA A 449 19.88 -0.23 -20.81
CA ALA A 449 19.18 1.06 -20.74
C ALA A 449 19.66 1.92 -19.55
N PHE A 450 19.88 1.31 -18.39
CA PHE A 450 20.40 2.00 -17.22
C PHE A 450 21.86 2.40 -17.37
N ALA A 451 22.71 1.53 -17.92
CA ALA A 451 24.09 1.87 -18.23
C ALA A 451 24.21 3.01 -19.25
N ALA A 452 23.28 3.09 -20.20
CA ALA A 452 23.18 4.18 -21.16
C ALA A 452 22.56 5.47 -20.60
N GLY A 453 22.12 5.50 -19.34
CA GLY A 453 21.49 6.67 -18.71
C GLY A 453 20.09 6.99 -19.25
N ALA A 454 19.37 6.02 -19.83
CA ALA A 454 18.07 6.30 -20.44
C ALA A 454 17.00 6.77 -19.43
N HIS A 455 17.08 6.30 -18.18
CA HIS A 455 16.15 6.67 -17.10
C HIS A 455 16.38 8.10 -16.56
N ILE A 456 17.57 8.68 -16.80
CA ILE A 456 17.91 10.06 -16.42
C ILE A 456 17.74 11.05 -17.58
N ALA A 457 17.38 10.56 -18.77
CA ALA A 457 17.18 11.40 -19.94
C ALA A 457 15.99 12.37 -19.75
N PRO A 458 16.01 13.56 -20.38
CA PRO A 458 14.94 14.55 -20.26
C PRO A 458 13.55 14.00 -20.57
N GLU A 459 13.43 13.14 -21.59
CA GLU A 459 12.16 12.52 -21.98
C GLU A 459 11.63 11.55 -20.92
N ALA A 460 12.52 10.79 -20.27
CA ALA A 460 12.15 9.91 -19.16
C ALA A 460 11.71 10.73 -17.94
N GLY A 461 12.39 11.86 -17.69
CA GLY A 461 12.01 12.79 -16.63
C GLY A 461 10.66 13.48 -16.87
N GLU A 462 10.37 13.89 -18.11
CA GLU A 462 9.07 14.44 -18.49
C GLU A 462 7.95 13.40 -18.26
N HIS A 463 8.17 12.16 -18.69
CA HIS A 463 7.20 11.07 -18.48
C HIS A 463 7.00 10.77 -16.99
N ALA A 464 8.07 10.73 -16.20
CA ALA A 464 8.02 10.56 -14.75
C ALA A 464 7.19 11.67 -14.09
N ASN A 465 7.39 12.93 -14.48
CA ASN A 465 6.62 14.06 -13.95
C ASN A 465 5.13 13.96 -14.31
N ARG A 466 4.79 13.56 -15.54
CA ARG A 466 3.40 13.32 -15.95
C ARG A 466 2.75 12.22 -15.11
N LEU A 467 3.46 11.13 -14.83
CA LEU A 467 2.98 10.07 -13.94
C LEU A 467 2.70 10.58 -12.51
N LEU A 468 3.58 11.42 -11.97
CA LEU A 468 3.41 12.00 -10.63
C LEU A 468 2.23 12.98 -10.56
N ILE A 469 2.10 13.85 -11.56
CA ILE A 469 0.98 14.79 -11.67
C ILE A 469 -0.35 14.02 -11.76
N ALA A 470 -0.42 12.99 -12.61
CA ALA A 470 -1.60 12.11 -12.72
C ALA A 470 -1.88 11.34 -11.41
N ALA A 471 -0.85 10.99 -10.64
CA ALA A 471 -0.98 10.43 -9.30
C ALA A 471 -1.42 11.49 -8.25
N GLY A 472 -1.51 12.77 -8.63
CA GLY A 472 -1.80 13.90 -7.75
C GLY A 472 -0.71 14.15 -6.72
N ILE A 473 0.55 13.87 -7.08
CA ILE A 473 1.74 14.27 -6.34
C ILE A 473 2.22 15.59 -6.91
N THR A 474 2.34 16.60 -6.07
CA THR A 474 2.88 17.90 -6.46
C THR A 474 4.37 17.78 -6.71
N VAL A 475 4.81 18.05 -7.94
CA VAL A 475 6.22 18.17 -8.30
C VAL A 475 6.60 19.65 -8.15
N PRO A 476 7.63 20.01 -7.35
CA PRO A 476 8.14 21.38 -7.36
C PRO A 476 8.65 21.72 -8.76
N GLU A 477 8.43 22.95 -9.23
CA GLU A 477 8.99 23.37 -10.52
C GLU A 477 10.51 23.12 -10.54
N THR A 478 10.94 22.25 -11.44
CA THR A 478 12.36 22.04 -11.73
C THR A 478 12.93 23.35 -12.25
N ARG A 479 13.74 24.05 -11.45
CA ARG A 479 14.66 25.06 -12.02
C ARG A 479 15.59 24.34 -12.99
N PRO A 480 15.79 24.85 -14.21
CA PRO A 480 16.71 24.23 -15.15
C PRO A 480 18.11 24.16 -14.51
N VAL A 481 18.75 22.99 -14.62
CA VAL A 481 20.14 22.76 -14.22
C VAL A 481 21.04 23.46 -15.24
N HIS A 482 21.04 24.78 -15.22
CA HIS A 482 22.00 25.65 -15.87
C HIS A 482 22.30 26.78 -14.90
N ASP A 483 23.06 26.45 -13.83
CA ASP A 483 23.95 27.37 -13.09
C ASP A 483 24.40 26.71 -11.78
N GLN A 484 25.19 25.64 -11.89
CA GLN A 484 26.15 25.31 -10.84
C GLN A 484 27.54 25.53 -11.40
N CYS A 485 28.02 26.77 -11.28
CA CYS A 485 29.44 27.06 -11.29
C CYS A 485 30.13 26.17 -10.26
N LEU A 486 31.13 25.42 -10.72
CA LEU A 486 32.09 24.71 -9.88
C LEU A 486 32.68 25.67 -8.82
N PRO A 487 32.82 25.24 -7.55
CA PRO A 487 33.47 26.09 -6.54
C PRO A 487 34.96 26.21 -6.88
N ALA A 488 35.41 27.46 -7.02
CA ALA A 488 36.80 27.80 -7.20
C ALA A 488 37.65 27.30 -6.02
N CYS A 489 38.77 26.64 -6.34
CA CYS A 489 39.84 26.32 -5.39
C CYS A 489 40.28 27.57 -4.63
N ALA A 490 40.00 27.63 -3.32
CA ALA A 490 40.63 28.58 -2.43
C ALA A 490 42.05 28.08 -2.11
N GLN A 491 43.05 28.74 -2.70
CA GLN A 491 44.42 28.73 -2.20
C GLN A 491 44.43 29.50 -0.87
N THR A 492 44.78 28.83 0.23
CA THR A 492 45.15 29.49 1.49
C THR A 492 46.66 29.64 1.54
N SER A 493 47.13 30.86 1.29
CA SER A 493 48.36 31.41 1.84
C SER A 493 48.00 32.24 3.07
N GLY A 494 48.67 31.99 4.21
CA GLY A 494 48.48 32.72 5.46
C GLY A 494 48.50 31.81 6.67
#